data_AF-A0A4Q5UXK7-F1
#
_entry.id   AF-A0A4Q5UXK7-F1
#
_cell.length_a   1.000
_cell.length_b   1.000
_cell.length_c   1.000
_cell.angle_alpha   90.00
_cell.angle_beta   90.00
_cell.angle_gamma   90.00
#
_symmetry.space_group_name_H-M   'P 1'
#
loop_
_entity.id
_entity.type
_entity.pdbx_description
1 polymer ?
#
loop_
_entity_poly.entity_id
_entity_poly.type
_entity_poly.pdbx_seq_one_letter_code
_entity_poly.pdbx_strand_id
1 'polypeptide(L)'
;MKRILYSLLLVSIVLTSCKSSKSYLERSDEDRALQDAVKRLTKSSGDEDAALAIPILYKSITASRLGKIKSYQTGSDLGRWDKIISEYNQLQSAYTSIINSTNAFRLVTPENYSTQLLEARQHAAEDYYTYAQSFLE
;
A
#
# COMPACT_ATOMS: atom_id res chain seq x y z
N MET A 1 -13.47 34.34 44.38
CA MET A 1 -12.31 34.22 43.46
C MET A 1 -11.84 32.77 43.26
N LYS A 2 -11.70 31.94 44.30
CA LYS A 2 -11.26 30.52 44.17
C LYS A 2 -12.17 29.63 43.30
N ARG A 3 -13.50 29.84 43.33
CA ARG A 3 -14.48 29.05 42.53
C ARG A 3 -14.41 29.29 41.01
N ILE A 4 -13.97 30.49 40.60
CA ILE A 4 -13.80 30.83 39.17
C ILE A 4 -12.53 30.15 38.62
N LEU A 5 -11.48 30.07 39.45
CA LEU A 5 -10.25 29.34 39.15
C LEU A 5 -10.49 27.82 38.96
N TYR A 6 -11.34 27.21 39.79
CA TYR A 6 -11.69 25.78 39.62
C TYR A 6 -12.53 25.50 38.36
N SER A 7 -13.38 26.45 37.94
CA SER A 7 -14.16 26.32 36.69
C SER A 7 -13.27 26.41 35.44
N LEU A 8 -12.27 27.31 35.46
CA LEU A 8 -11.28 27.47 34.38
C LEU A 8 -10.34 26.25 34.24
N LEU A 9 -10.04 25.57 35.36
CA LEU A 9 -9.23 24.34 35.37
C LEU A 9 -9.99 23.12 34.82
N LEU A 10 -11.33 23.09 34.96
CA LEU A 10 -12.15 21.98 34.47
C LEU A 10 -12.37 22.03 32.95
N VAL A 11 -12.43 23.23 32.37
CA VAL A 11 -12.61 23.46 30.91
C VAL A 11 -11.34 23.12 30.12
N SER A 12 -10.15 23.26 30.71
CA SER A 12 -8.87 22.99 30.05
C SER A 12 -8.56 21.49 29.87
N ILE A 13 -9.23 20.60 30.60
CA ILE A 13 -9.04 19.14 30.49
C ILE A 13 -9.84 18.54 29.33
N VAL A 14 -10.92 19.19 28.87
CA VAL A 14 -11.81 18.64 27.82
C VAL A 14 -11.23 18.83 26.40
N LEU A 15 -10.24 19.70 26.22
CA LEU A 15 -9.66 20.02 24.90
C LEU A 15 -8.52 19.09 24.44
N THR A 16 -8.19 18.04 25.20
CA THR A 16 -7.07 17.14 24.86
C THR A 16 -7.44 15.90 24.03
N SER A 17 -8.69 15.75 23.57
CA SER A 17 -9.12 14.53 22.86
C SER A 17 -9.14 14.57 21.33
N CYS A 18 -8.67 15.65 20.68
CA CYS A 18 -8.42 15.61 19.24
C CYS A 18 -7.11 14.88 18.94
N LYS A 19 -7.12 13.54 18.97
CA LYS A 19 -6.16 12.77 18.19
C LYS A 19 -6.45 13.04 16.72
N SER A 20 -5.87 14.12 16.19
CA SER A 20 -5.73 14.29 14.74
C SER A 20 -4.67 13.28 14.29
N SER A 21 -5.10 12.03 14.08
CA SER A 21 -4.29 11.10 13.31
C SER A 21 -4.18 11.69 11.91
N LYS A 22 -2.94 11.88 11.40
CA LYS A 22 -2.70 12.33 10.02
C LYS A 22 -3.61 11.58 9.06
N SER A 23 -4.17 12.30 8.09
CA SER A 23 -5.01 11.70 7.06
C SER A 23 -4.25 10.58 6.35
N TYR A 24 -4.95 9.52 5.92
CA TYR A 24 -4.32 8.42 5.19
C TYR A 24 -3.51 8.91 3.99
N LEU A 25 -3.97 9.99 3.34
CA LEU A 25 -3.36 10.58 2.15
C LEU A 25 -2.10 11.42 2.46
N GLU A 26 -1.87 11.80 3.72
CA GLU A 26 -0.69 12.57 4.15
C GLU A 26 0.46 11.68 4.62
N ARG A 27 0.28 10.36 4.57
CA ARG A 27 1.26 9.39 5.03
C ARG A 27 2.29 9.16 3.93
N SER A 28 3.57 9.15 4.31
CA SER A 28 4.68 8.89 3.40
C SER A 28 4.71 7.45 2.87
N ASP A 29 4.15 6.52 3.63
CA ASP A 29 4.05 5.10 3.28
C ASP A 29 2.62 4.80 2.84
N GLU A 30 2.39 4.89 1.53
CA GLU A 30 1.09 4.71 0.91
C GLU A 30 0.59 3.26 1.04
N ASP A 31 1.46 2.26 0.96
CA ASP A 31 1.08 0.85 1.08
C ASP A 31 0.55 0.56 2.48
N ARG A 32 1.25 1.03 3.51
CA ARG A 32 0.78 0.90 4.88
C ARG A 32 -0.48 1.73 5.12
N ALA A 33 -0.59 2.90 4.50
CA ALA A 33 -1.81 3.70 4.56
C ALA A 33 -3.02 2.95 3.95
N LEU A 34 -2.83 2.28 2.81
CA LEU A 34 -3.87 1.48 2.17
C LEU A 34 -4.29 0.31 3.06
N GLN A 35 -3.33 -0.44 3.61
CA GLN A 35 -3.62 -1.55 4.53
C GLN A 35 -4.39 -1.08 5.76
N ASP A 36 -4.00 0.05 6.35
CA ASP A 36 -4.67 0.60 7.52
C ASP A 36 -6.08 1.09 7.17
N ALA A 37 -6.28 1.74 6.02
CA ALA A 37 -7.59 2.19 5.55
C ALA A 37 -8.53 1.00 5.29
N VAL A 38 -8.06 -0.04 4.59
CA VAL A 38 -8.83 -1.27 4.35
C VAL A 38 -9.19 -1.95 5.68
N LYS A 39 -8.23 -2.07 6.60
CA LYS A 39 -8.46 -2.64 7.93
C LYS A 39 -9.47 -1.82 8.74
N ARG A 40 -9.42 -0.49 8.63
CA ARG A 40 -10.36 0.41 9.30
C ARG A 40 -11.77 0.23 8.75
N LEU A 41 -11.94 0.26 7.43
CA LEU A 41 -13.23 0.10 6.76
C LEU A 41 -13.84 -1.31 6.97
N THR A 42 -12.98 -2.32 7.13
CA THR A 42 -13.43 -3.68 7.48
C THR A 42 -13.99 -3.74 8.89
N LYS A 43 -13.42 -2.99 9.85
CA LYS A 43 -13.90 -2.92 11.23
C LYS A 43 -15.09 -1.97 11.42
N SER A 44 -15.13 -0.90 10.63
CA SER A 44 -16.13 0.17 10.70
C SER A 44 -16.55 0.52 9.28
N SER A 45 -17.62 -0.10 8.80
CA SER A 45 -18.08 0.01 7.40
C SER A 45 -18.54 1.42 7.01
N GLY A 46 -18.81 2.31 7.97
CA GLY A 46 -19.20 3.70 7.75
C GLY A 46 -18.05 4.70 7.92
N ASP A 47 -16.79 4.26 7.90
CA ASP A 47 -15.64 5.17 8.00
C ASP A 47 -15.41 5.90 6.67
N GLU A 48 -15.89 7.14 6.60
CA GLU A 48 -15.86 7.96 5.38
C GLU A 48 -14.43 8.28 4.92
N ASP A 49 -13.52 8.57 5.86
CA ASP A 49 -12.11 8.87 5.56
C ASP A 49 -11.40 7.67 4.92
N ALA A 50 -11.60 6.46 5.48
CA ALA A 50 -11.06 5.24 4.91
C ALA A 50 -11.69 4.93 3.53
N ALA A 51 -13.01 5.13 3.40
CA ALA A 51 -13.71 4.90 2.14
C ALA A 51 -13.22 5.83 1.01
N LEU A 52 -12.95 7.10 1.31
CA LEU A 52 -12.37 8.06 0.38
C LEU A 52 -10.90 7.72 0.04
N ALA A 53 -10.12 7.30 1.03
CA ALA A 53 -8.69 7.06 0.86
C ALA A 53 -8.35 5.83 -0.01
N ILE A 54 -9.11 4.73 0.13
CA ILE A 54 -8.81 3.45 -0.55
C ILE A 54 -8.65 3.58 -2.07
N PRO A 55 -9.61 4.14 -2.84
CA PRO A 55 -9.47 4.23 -4.29
C PRO A 55 -8.32 5.16 -4.72
N ILE A 56 -8.06 6.24 -3.96
CA ILE A 56 -6.98 7.19 -4.23
C ILE A 56 -5.62 6.52 -4.03
N LEU A 57 -5.42 5.89 -2.88
CA LEU A 57 -4.18 5.19 -2.54
C LEU A 57 -3.92 4.04 -3.50
N TYR A 58 -4.92 3.20 -3.79
CA TYR A 58 -4.76 2.09 -4.73
C TYR A 58 -4.31 2.57 -6.11
N LYS A 59 -4.93 3.65 -6.63
CA LYS A 59 -4.54 4.24 -7.92
C LYS A 59 -3.11 4.76 -7.91
N SER A 60 -2.72 5.49 -6.86
CA SER A 60 -1.36 6.03 -6.70
C SER A 60 -0.31 4.93 -6.64
N ILE A 61 -0.51 3.95 -5.76
CA ILE A 61 0.36 2.78 -5.59
C ILE A 61 0.51 2.04 -6.92
N THR A 62 -0.61 1.73 -7.59
CA THR A 62 -0.58 0.98 -8.85
C THR A 62 0.21 1.72 -9.92
N ALA A 63 -0.04 3.02 -10.11
CA ALA A 63 0.66 3.83 -11.10
C ALA A 63 2.17 3.93 -10.80
N SER A 64 2.54 4.16 -9.53
CA SER A 64 3.93 4.25 -9.09
C SER A 64 4.69 2.94 -9.34
N ARG A 65 4.11 1.81 -8.95
CA ARG A 65 4.75 0.49 -9.06
C ARG A 65 4.88 0.03 -10.50
N LEU A 66 3.85 0.19 -11.32
CA LEU A 66 3.93 -0.12 -12.75
C LEU A 66 4.95 0.77 -13.47
N GLY A 67 5.07 2.05 -13.06
CA GLY A 67 6.12 2.94 -13.53
C GLY A 67 7.53 2.42 -13.20
N LYS A 68 7.74 1.93 -11.98
CA LYS A 68 9.02 1.32 -11.57
C LYS A 68 9.32 0.02 -12.33
N ILE A 69 8.33 -0.86 -12.48
CA ILE A 69 8.47 -2.09 -13.27
C ILE A 69 8.92 -1.74 -14.69
N LYS A 70 8.25 -0.79 -15.34
CA LYS A 70 8.63 -0.31 -16.67
C LYS A 70 10.07 0.22 -16.70
N SER A 71 10.50 0.95 -15.66
CA SER A 71 11.88 1.43 -15.56
C SER A 71 12.90 0.31 -15.33
N TYR A 72 12.56 -0.74 -14.59
CA TYR A 72 13.47 -1.86 -14.35
C TYR A 72 13.59 -2.78 -15.56
N GLN A 73 12.52 -2.90 -16.37
CA GLN A 73 12.52 -3.67 -17.62
C GLN A 73 13.52 -3.14 -18.65
N THR A 74 13.86 -1.84 -18.61
CA THR A 74 14.86 -1.27 -19.53
C THR A 74 16.31 -1.51 -19.09
N GLY A 75 16.53 -1.93 -17.84
CA GLY A 75 17.86 -2.23 -17.32
C GLY A 75 18.37 -3.57 -17.84
N SER A 76 19.68 -3.73 -17.96
CA SER A 76 20.33 -4.99 -18.36
C SER A 76 20.96 -5.75 -17.18
N ASP A 77 20.91 -5.19 -15.96
CA ASP A 77 21.43 -5.87 -14.78
C ASP A 77 20.58 -7.09 -14.42
N LEU A 78 21.20 -8.23 -14.13
CA LEU A 78 20.50 -9.46 -13.77
C LEU A 78 19.63 -9.27 -12.50
N GLY A 79 20.10 -8.44 -11.56
CA GLY A 79 19.38 -8.06 -10.34
C GLY A 79 18.13 -7.19 -10.59
N ARG A 80 17.83 -6.79 -11.83
CA ARG A 80 16.56 -6.12 -12.18
C ARG A 80 15.36 -7.00 -11.83
N TRP A 81 15.51 -8.31 -11.94
CA TRP A 81 14.44 -9.27 -11.71
C TRP A 81 13.95 -9.22 -10.27
N ASP A 82 14.85 -9.11 -9.29
CA ASP A 82 14.49 -9.02 -7.87
C ASP A 82 13.64 -7.77 -7.61
N LYS A 83 13.97 -6.66 -8.28
CA LYS A 83 13.22 -5.40 -8.19
C LYS A 83 11.84 -5.55 -8.83
N ILE A 84 11.76 -6.10 -10.04
CA ILE A 84 10.48 -6.33 -10.75
C ILE A 84 9.57 -7.25 -9.94
N ILE A 85 10.10 -8.37 -9.43
CA ILE A 85 9.37 -9.33 -8.60
C ILE A 85 8.89 -8.66 -7.31
N SER A 86 9.72 -7.85 -6.66
CA SER A 86 9.34 -7.07 -5.48
C SER A 86 8.15 -6.14 -5.77
N GLU A 87 8.18 -5.39 -6.87
CA GLU A 87 7.08 -4.50 -7.24
C GLU A 87 5.78 -5.26 -7.54
N TYR A 88 5.85 -6.40 -8.26
CA TYR A 88 4.68 -7.25 -8.49
C TYR A 88 4.13 -7.88 -7.21
N ASN A 89 4.98 -8.30 -6.26
CA ASN A 89 4.52 -8.79 -4.96
C ASN A 89 3.71 -7.73 -4.21
N GLN A 90 4.13 -6.46 -4.28
CA GLN A 90 3.43 -5.38 -3.61
C GLN A 90 2.09 -5.04 -4.29
N LEU A 91 2.05 -5.05 -5.62
CA LEU A 91 0.79 -4.95 -6.38
C LEU A 91 -0.18 -6.08 -6.00
N GLN A 92 0.33 -7.31 -5.93
CA GLN A 92 -0.47 -8.48 -5.52
C GLN A 92 -0.93 -8.38 -4.06
N SER A 93 -0.12 -7.78 -3.19
CA SER A 93 -0.46 -7.53 -1.78
C SER A 93 -1.61 -6.51 -1.66
N ALA A 94 -1.58 -5.44 -2.46
CA ALA A 94 -2.67 -4.45 -2.52
C ALA A 94 -3.98 -5.11 -3.01
N TYR A 95 -3.91 -5.91 -4.08
CA TYR A 95 -5.04 -6.73 -4.55
C TYR A 95 -5.61 -7.61 -3.44
N THR A 96 -4.74 -8.37 -2.77
CA THR A 96 -5.13 -9.32 -1.72
C THR A 96 -5.76 -8.60 -0.52
N SER A 97 -5.24 -7.42 -0.17
CA SER A 97 -5.78 -6.60 0.92
C SER A 97 -7.22 -6.17 0.60
N ILE A 98 -7.48 -5.71 -0.62
CA ILE A 98 -8.79 -5.20 -1.03
C ILE A 98 -9.81 -6.34 -1.23
N ILE A 99 -9.43 -7.42 -1.92
CA ILE A 99 -10.37 -8.52 -2.24
C ILE A 99 -10.84 -9.26 -0.98
N ASN A 100 -10.02 -9.28 0.07
CA ASN A 100 -10.36 -9.87 1.38
C ASN A 100 -11.31 -9.00 2.22
N SER A 101 -11.69 -7.81 1.74
CA SER A 101 -12.63 -6.91 2.41
C SER A 101 -13.79 -6.56 1.48
N THR A 102 -14.98 -7.08 1.77
CA THR A 102 -16.19 -6.79 0.97
C THR A 102 -16.49 -5.30 0.84
N ASN A 103 -16.24 -4.51 1.90
CA ASN A 103 -16.46 -3.07 1.88
C ASN A 103 -15.43 -2.35 1.00
N ALA A 104 -14.14 -2.74 1.07
CA ALA A 104 -13.11 -2.14 0.22
C ALA A 104 -13.29 -2.51 -1.25
N PHE A 105 -13.61 -3.78 -1.54
CA PHE A 105 -13.87 -4.27 -2.90
C PHE A 105 -15.04 -3.56 -3.60
N ARG A 106 -16.02 -3.07 -2.84
CA ARG A 106 -17.12 -2.25 -3.38
C ARG A 106 -16.66 -0.87 -3.88
N LEU A 107 -15.54 -0.37 -3.38
CA LEU A 107 -15.04 0.98 -3.71
C LEU A 107 -14.08 0.95 -4.89
N VAL A 108 -13.37 -0.15 -5.09
CA VAL A 108 -12.39 -0.31 -6.16
C VAL A 108 -12.27 -1.79 -6.53
N THR A 109 -12.23 -2.08 -7.83
CA THR A 109 -11.95 -3.41 -8.36
C THR A 109 -10.44 -3.53 -8.59
N PRO A 110 -9.68 -4.21 -7.72
CA PRO A 110 -8.25 -4.35 -7.89
C PRO A 110 -7.92 -5.35 -9.01
N GLU A 111 -6.79 -5.13 -9.68
CA GLU A 111 -6.26 -6.05 -10.69
C GLU A 111 -5.43 -7.15 -10.01
N ASN A 112 -5.59 -8.39 -10.47
CA ASN A 112 -4.79 -9.51 -10.00
C ASN A 112 -3.49 -9.60 -10.81
N TYR A 113 -2.35 -9.52 -10.14
CA TYR A 113 -1.01 -9.54 -10.75
C TYR A 113 -0.29 -10.88 -10.58
N SER A 114 -0.98 -11.93 -10.13
CA SER A 114 -0.36 -13.24 -9.85
C SER A 114 0.26 -13.89 -11.08
N THR A 115 -0.35 -13.72 -12.26
CA THR A 115 0.19 -14.20 -13.54
C THR A 115 1.50 -13.49 -13.87
N GLN A 116 1.50 -12.15 -13.86
CA GLN A 116 2.67 -11.33 -14.17
C GLN A 116 3.81 -11.57 -13.17
N LEU A 117 3.47 -11.79 -11.89
CA LEU A 117 4.43 -12.19 -10.86
C LEU A 117 5.06 -13.55 -11.14
N LEU A 118 4.27 -14.52 -11.60
CA LEU A 118 4.76 -15.85 -11.98
C LEU A 118 5.67 -15.77 -13.20
N GLU A 119 5.26 -15.05 -14.24
CA GLU A 119 6.05 -14.82 -15.46
C GLU A 119 7.38 -14.14 -15.13
N ALA A 120 7.37 -13.10 -14.29
CA ALA A 120 8.59 -12.43 -13.86
C ALA A 120 9.55 -13.38 -13.14
N ARG A 121 9.04 -14.30 -12.31
CA ARG A 121 9.85 -15.33 -11.64
C ARG A 121 10.42 -16.36 -12.62
N GLN A 122 9.66 -16.73 -13.64
CA GLN A 122 10.10 -17.68 -14.66
C GLN A 122 11.22 -17.08 -15.52
N HIS A 123 11.05 -15.85 -16.01
CA HIS A 123 12.10 -15.14 -16.75
C HIS A 123 13.34 -14.90 -15.91
N ALA A 124 13.18 -14.55 -14.62
CA ALA A 124 14.31 -14.44 -13.71
C ALA A 124 15.09 -15.76 -13.63
N ALA A 125 14.40 -16.88 -13.42
CA ALA A 125 15.04 -18.19 -13.32
C ALA A 125 15.81 -18.55 -14.61
N GLU A 126 15.23 -18.27 -15.77
CA GLU A 126 15.86 -18.48 -17.08
C GLU A 126 17.13 -17.62 -17.26
N ASP A 127 17.05 -16.31 -16.98
CA ASP A 127 18.20 -15.40 -17.10
C ASP A 127 19.30 -15.75 -16.09
N TYR A 128 18.95 -16.08 -14.84
CA TYR A 128 19.93 -16.48 -13.82
C TYR A 128 20.60 -17.80 -14.17
N TYR A 129 19.84 -18.77 -14.71
CA TYR A 129 20.39 -20.04 -15.16
C TYR A 129 21.34 -19.85 -16.35
N THR A 130 20.95 -19.05 -17.34
CA THR A 130 21.80 -18.71 -18.49
C THR A 130 23.07 -18.01 -18.05
N TYR A 131 22.97 -17.07 -17.10
CA TYR A 131 24.14 -16.41 -16.51
C TYR A 131 25.05 -17.38 -15.77
N ALA A 132 24.50 -18.38 -15.07
CA ALA A 132 25.30 -19.40 -14.40
C ALA A 132 26.04 -20.30 -15.41
N GLN A 133 25.40 -20.65 -16.52
CA GLN A 133 26.00 -21.47 -17.58
C GLN A 133 27.19 -20.80 -18.24
N SER A 134 27.19 -19.47 -18.40
CA SER A 134 28.31 -18.76 -19.02
C SER A 134 29.62 -18.80 -18.21
N PHE A 135 29.59 -19.26 -16.96
CA PHE A 135 30.79 -19.53 -16.16
C PHE A 135 31.31 -20.96 -16.29
N LEU A 136 30.57 -21.86 -16.96
CA LEU A 136 30.93 -23.26 -17.15
C LEU A 136 31.54 -23.54 -18.54
N GLU A 137 31.46 -22.57 -19.45
CA GLU A 137 32.10 -22.56 -20.77
C GLU A 137 33.52 -21.96 -20.69
#